data_AF-A0A6J5Y1N3-F1
#
_entry.id   AF-A0A6J5Y1N3-F1
#
_cell.length_a   1.000
_cell.length_b   1.000
_cell.length_c   1.000
_cell.angle_alpha   90.00
_cell.angle_beta   90.00
_cell.angle_gamma   90.00
#
_symmetry.space_group_name_H-M   'P 1'
#
loop_
_entity.id
_entity.type
_entity.pdbx_description
1 polymer ?
#
loop_
_entity_poly.entity_id
_entity_poly.type
_entity_poly.pdbx_seq_one_letter_code
_entity_poly.pdbx_strand_id
1 'polypeptide(L)'
;MERQQPSPNGIQRRYKLNPKEDAIIDARLTEYELNNHQSQFYFTGKIYFQDGKEKDVRFFKFKKSEERLAKKIFSKLPNEMQDDNDLKKKASSEDSDILSFWWGNEIRNLLRTIKHIHSHKLFHMGLNKMENYVVVDDQIKIINIQSSFADFEDIENTRKLRTLRIDDLKALRNMLKEKILLPGVPWIDRDYFFVFFDNVKYEYPTFVNKLASHPFLLTPEERMACFRNILHRSTDESELKGILDGEALQRYRNWNRFEEMSRRFRKVYKCSKYDGECVWDLLKFLKDVDLDLPPEAADTEIMA
;
A
#
# COMPACT_ATOMS: atom_id res chain seq x y z
N MET A 1 -33.90 24.44 27.65
CA MET A 1 -33.39 23.28 26.88
C MET A 1 -34.10 23.29 25.53
N GLU A 2 -33.56 24.03 24.57
CA GLU A 2 -34.05 24.01 23.18
C GLU A 2 -33.28 22.95 22.40
N ARG A 3 -34.02 22.01 21.80
CA ARG A 3 -33.48 21.05 20.85
C ARG A 3 -33.23 21.80 19.54
N GLN A 4 -31.96 21.95 19.16
CA GLN A 4 -31.60 22.42 17.82
C GLN A 4 -32.09 21.38 16.80
N GLN A 5 -32.98 21.81 15.91
CA GLN A 5 -33.37 21.05 14.73
C GLN A 5 -32.23 21.10 13.69
N PRO A 6 -32.00 20.01 12.92
CA PRO A 6 -31.04 20.01 11.84
C PRO A 6 -31.54 20.88 10.67
N SER A 7 -30.67 21.74 10.15
CA SER A 7 -30.92 22.56 8.96
C SER A 7 -31.21 21.68 7.72
N PRO A 8 -32.16 22.07 6.85
CA PRO A 8 -32.52 21.30 5.65
C PRO A 8 -31.48 21.39 4.52
N ASN A 9 -30.43 22.21 4.66
CA ASN A 9 -29.31 22.24 3.72
C ASN A 9 -28.19 21.35 4.27
N GLY A 10 -27.95 20.21 3.61
CA GLY A 10 -27.11 19.07 4.04
C GLY A 10 -25.61 19.29 4.28
N ILE A 11 -25.17 20.53 4.52
CA ILE A 11 -23.82 20.83 5.01
C ILE A 11 -23.81 20.56 6.50
N GLN A 12 -23.11 19.50 6.91
CA GLN A 12 -23.13 19.10 8.32
C GLN A 12 -22.04 19.82 9.12
N ARG A 13 -20.86 20.06 8.53
CA ARG A 13 -19.76 20.80 9.16
C ARG A 13 -18.83 21.42 8.11
N ARG A 14 -18.40 22.65 8.36
CA ARG A 14 -17.40 23.38 7.57
C ARG A 14 -16.19 23.63 8.46
N TYR A 15 -15.01 23.24 7.99
CA TYR A 15 -13.77 23.28 8.75
C TYR A 15 -12.81 24.25 8.08
N LYS A 16 -12.58 25.39 8.72
CA LYS A 16 -11.52 26.30 8.34
C LYS A 16 -10.20 25.77 8.86
N LEU A 17 -9.25 25.61 7.94
CA LEU A 17 -7.88 25.26 8.29
C LEU A 17 -7.09 26.53 8.61
N ASN A 18 -6.12 26.41 9.50
CA ASN A 18 -5.20 27.49 9.80
C ASN A 18 -4.14 27.56 8.69
N PRO A 19 -4.14 28.60 7.83
CA PRO A 19 -3.24 28.65 6.68
C PRO A 19 -1.74 28.72 7.04
N LYS A 20 -1.42 28.97 8.32
CA LYS A 20 -0.05 29.00 8.84
C LYS A 20 0.44 27.63 9.31
N GLU A 21 -0.46 26.69 9.59
CA GLU A 21 -0.16 25.38 10.19
C GLU A 21 -0.55 24.22 9.26
N ASP A 22 -1.61 24.40 8.46
CA ASP A 22 -2.17 23.39 7.58
C ASP A 22 -1.69 23.56 6.13
N ALA A 23 -0.86 22.65 5.64
CA ALA A 23 -0.45 22.60 4.24
C ALA A 23 -0.82 21.24 3.63
N ILE A 24 -1.48 21.24 2.46
CA ILE A 24 -1.45 20.09 1.55
C ILE A 24 -0.34 20.37 0.54
N ILE A 25 0.49 19.37 0.30
CA ILE A 25 1.59 19.46 -0.65
C ILE A 25 1.00 19.55 -2.07
N ASP A 26 1.47 20.55 -2.82
CA ASP A 26 1.02 21.10 -4.13
C ASP A 26 -0.06 22.18 -4.13
N ALA A 27 -0.80 22.41 -3.03
CA ALA A 27 -1.70 23.56 -2.90
C ALA A 27 -2.11 23.81 -1.43
N ARG A 28 -2.11 25.08 -0.99
CA ARG A 28 -2.57 25.43 0.37
C ARG A 28 -4.09 25.29 0.46
N LEU A 29 -4.56 24.34 1.26
CA LEU A 29 -5.96 24.16 1.60
C LEU A 29 -6.38 25.23 2.62
N THR A 30 -7.44 25.98 2.32
CA THR A 30 -7.98 26.99 3.23
C THR A 30 -9.15 26.46 4.05
N GLU A 31 -9.93 25.55 3.46
CA GLU A 31 -11.19 25.08 4.04
C GLU A 31 -11.66 23.78 3.42
N TYR A 32 -12.39 22.97 4.17
CA TYR A 32 -13.17 21.89 3.59
C TYR A 32 -14.56 21.78 4.21
N GLU A 33 -15.50 21.32 3.39
CA GLU A 33 -16.89 21.08 3.75
C GLU A 33 -17.17 19.58 3.80
N LEU A 34 -17.91 19.14 4.82
CA LEU A 34 -18.43 17.78 4.94
C LEU A 34 -19.95 17.77 4.78
N ASN A 35 -20.39 17.08 3.75
CA ASN A 35 -21.77 16.77 3.46
C ASN A 35 -22.03 15.31 3.85
N ASN A 36 -22.92 15.11 4.82
CA ASN A 36 -23.26 13.78 5.31
C ASN A 36 -24.60 13.34 4.73
N HIS A 37 -24.55 12.36 3.84
CA HIS A 37 -25.73 11.64 3.43
C HIS A 37 -25.81 10.34 4.24
N GLN A 38 -26.91 10.16 4.97
CA GLN A 38 -27.10 8.98 5.83
C GLN A 38 -27.10 7.66 5.05
N SER A 39 -27.50 7.70 3.77
CA SER A 39 -27.47 6.58 2.83
C SER A 39 -26.10 6.30 2.22
N GLN A 40 -25.14 7.22 2.39
CA GLN A 40 -23.80 7.08 1.85
C GLN A 40 -22.81 6.60 2.90
N PHE A 41 -21.90 5.77 2.42
CA PHE A 41 -20.83 5.13 3.18
C PHE A 41 -19.52 5.92 3.19
N TYR A 42 -19.56 7.16 2.71
CA TYR A 42 -18.51 8.18 2.80
C TYR A 42 -19.20 9.52 3.06
N PHE A 43 -18.46 10.50 3.56
CA PHE A 43 -18.91 11.89 3.47
C PHE A 43 -18.49 12.42 2.11
N THR A 44 -19.41 13.06 1.39
CA THR A 44 -19.05 13.92 0.26
C THR A 44 -18.63 15.27 0.79
N GLY A 45 -17.97 16.07 -0.03
CA GLY A 45 -17.61 17.41 0.39
C GLY A 45 -16.83 18.16 -0.67
N LYS A 46 -16.34 19.33 -0.27
CA LYS A 46 -15.49 20.19 -1.09
C LYS A 46 -14.23 20.56 -0.32
N ILE A 47 -13.12 20.66 -1.05
CA ILE A 47 -11.84 21.19 -0.58
C ILE A 47 -11.61 22.50 -1.32
N TYR A 48 -11.27 23.55 -0.59
CA TYR A 48 -11.03 24.90 -1.10
C TYR A 48 -9.56 25.27 -1.01
N PHE A 49 -8.97 25.66 -2.11
CA PHE A 49 -7.55 26.00 -2.18
C PHE A 49 -7.35 27.52 -2.12
N GLN A 50 -6.16 27.94 -1.68
CA GLN A 50 -5.79 29.36 -1.56
C GLN A 50 -5.76 30.08 -2.92
N ASP A 51 -5.56 29.35 -4.01
CA ASP A 51 -5.65 29.87 -5.39
C ASP A 51 -7.10 30.05 -5.87
N GLY A 52 -8.08 29.81 -5.00
CA GLY A 52 -9.51 29.94 -5.28
C GLY A 52 -10.12 28.72 -5.97
N LYS A 53 -9.34 27.67 -6.28
CA LYS A 53 -9.90 26.43 -6.84
C LYS A 53 -10.69 25.68 -5.78
N GLU A 54 -11.71 24.97 -6.24
CA GLU A 54 -12.45 24.00 -5.44
C GLU A 54 -12.39 22.62 -6.09
N LYS A 55 -12.39 21.57 -5.27
CA LYS A 55 -12.51 20.18 -5.73
C LYS A 55 -13.52 19.42 -4.90
N ASP A 56 -14.36 18.66 -5.58
CA ASP A 56 -15.25 17.69 -4.92
C ASP A 56 -14.43 16.50 -4.41
N VAL A 57 -14.78 16.05 -3.20
CA VAL A 57 -14.02 15.02 -2.50
C VAL A 57 -14.90 14.04 -1.76
N ARG A 58 -14.29 12.90 -1.44
CA ARG A 58 -14.90 11.86 -0.61
C ARG A 58 -14.01 11.61 0.61
N PHE A 59 -14.60 11.71 1.80
CA PHE A 59 -13.96 11.42 3.08
C PHE A 59 -14.44 10.07 3.61
N PHE A 60 -13.54 9.32 4.22
CA PHE A 60 -13.86 8.00 4.74
C PHE A 60 -14.80 8.07 5.95
N LYS A 61 -15.88 7.27 5.92
CA LYS A 61 -16.83 7.07 7.02
C LYS A 61 -16.84 5.57 7.33
N PHE A 62 -16.30 5.15 8.48
CA PHE A 62 -16.33 3.73 8.86
C PHE A 62 -16.84 3.49 10.26
N LYS A 63 -17.87 2.64 10.37
CA LYS A 63 -18.13 1.81 11.54
C LYS A 63 -17.43 0.46 11.37
N LYS A 64 -17.00 -0.16 12.48
CA LYS A 64 -16.30 -1.46 12.50
C LYS A 64 -17.08 -2.59 11.80
N SER A 65 -18.41 -2.48 11.73
CA SER A 65 -19.32 -3.41 11.02
C SER A 65 -19.29 -3.29 9.49
N GLU A 66 -18.64 -2.26 8.94
CA GLU A 66 -18.66 -1.92 7.51
C GLU A 66 -17.36 -2.33 6.80
N GLU A 67 -16.57 -3.24 7.36
CA GLU A 67 -15.34 -3.81 6.77
C GLU A 67 -15.53 -4.27 5.32
N ARG A 68 -16.63 -4.98 5.03
CA ARG A 68 -16.96 -5.43 3.65
C ARG A 68 -17.17 -4.26 2.70
N LEU A 69 -17.52 -3.10 3.24
CA LEU A 69 -17.86 -1.90 2.51
C LEU A 69 -16.63 -1.06 2.17
N ALA A 70 -15.63 -0.99 3.07
CA ALA A 70 -14.29 -0.46 2.75
C ALA A 70 -13.76 -1.16 1.51
N LYS A 71 -13.68 -2.49 1.58
CA LYS A 71 -13.27 -3.33 0.45
C LYS A 71 -14.07 -3.00 -0.84
N LYS A 72 -15.34 -2.60 -0.73
CA LYS A 72 -16.23 -2.20 -1.85
C LYS A 72 -16.00 -0.78 -2.42
N ILE A 73 -15.69 0.22 -1.59
CA ILE A 73 -15.30 1.57 -2.09
C ILE A 73 -14.03 1.43 -2.92
N PHE A 74 -13.12 0.62 -2.41
CA PHE A 74 -11.79 0.46 -2.97
C PHE A 74 -11.74 -0.57 -4.11
N SER A 75 -12.71 -1.49 -4.22
CA SER A 75 -12.86 -2.41 -5.36
C SER A 75 -13.52 -1.80 -6.59
N LYS A 76 -14.16 -0.62 -6.44
CA LYS A 76 -14.86 0.08 -7.53
C LYS A 76 -13.99 1.12 -8.26
N LEU A 77 -12.69 1.21 -7.92
CA LEU A 77 -11.74 2.16 -8.50
C LEU A 77 -10.72 1.40 -9.37
N PRO A 78 -11.18 0.77 -10.45
CA PRO A 78 -10.60 1.13 -11.74
C PRO A 78 -11.69 1.14 -12.84
N ASN A 79 -11.94 2.34 -13.37
CA ASN A 79 -12.71 2.63 -14.58
C ASN A 79 -14.24 2.41 -14.52
N GLU A 80 -14.93 3.53 -14.40
CA GLU A 80 -16.32 3.78 -14.77
C GLU A 80 -17.47 3.13 -13.97
N MET A 81 -18.44 4.00 -13.71
CA MET A 81 -19.69 3.75 -13.00
C MET A 81 -20.52 2.70 -13.74
N GLN A 82 -20.67 1.50 -13.18
CA GLN A 82 -21.72 0.57 -13.60
C GLN A 82 -22.68 0.20 -12.46
N ASP A 83 -23.93 0.04 -12.89
CA ASP A 83 -25.19 -0.04 -12.16
C ASP A 83 -25.24 -1.14 -11.09
N ASP A 84 -26.04 -0.92 -10.05
CA ASP A 84 -26.05 -1.70 -8.80
C ASP A 84 -26.49 -3.18 -9.00
N ASN A 85 -27.05 -3.52 -10.17
CA ASN A 85 -27.57 -4.84 -10.49
C ASN A 85 -26.54 -5.83 -11.07
N ASP A 86 -25.42 -5.37 -11.63
CA ASP A 86 -24.35 -6.26 -12.13
C ASP A 86 -23.40 -6.74 -11.01
N LEU A 87 -23.51 -6.14 -9.81
CA LEU A 87 -22.66 -6.40 -8.64
C LEU A 87 -22.77 -7.81 -8.04
N LYS A 88 -23.75 -8.61 -8.44
CA LYS A 88 -23.92 -9.99 -7.95
C LYS A 88 -23.22 -11.03 -8.81
N LYS A 89 -22.83 -10.70 -10.05
CA LYS A 89 -22.34 -11.71 -11.02
C LYS A 89 -20.83 -11.76 -11.21
N LYS A 90 -20.07 -10.71 -10.88
CA LYS A 90 -18.64 -10.60 -11.22
C LYS A 90 -17.62 -10.89 -10.10
N ALA A 91 -18.06 -11.32 -8.91
CA ALA A 91 -17.16 -11.68 -7.81
C ALA A 91 -16.49 -13.06 -8.01
N SER A 92 -15.95 -13.33 -9.20
CA SER A 92 -15.16 -14.53 -9.51
C SER A 92 -13.73 -14.14 -9.89
N SER A 93 -12.82 -14.40 -8.96
CA SER A 93 -11.37 -14.66 -9.08
C SER A 93 -10.40 -13.64 -9.69
N GLU A 94 -10.78 -12.67 -10.52
CA GLU A 94 -9.81 -11.74 -11.14
C GLU A 94 -9.69 -10.38 -10.42
N ASP A 95 -10.75 -9.92 -9.75
CA ASP A 95 -10.79 -8.61 -9.08
C ASP A 95 -9.92 -8.53 -7.80
N SER A 96 -9.51 -9.67 -7.22
CA SER A 96 -8.68 -9.67 -5.99
C SER A 96 -7.26 -9.15 -6.24
N ASP A 97 -6.73 -9.38 -7.45
CA ASP A 97 -5.36 -9.06 -7.78
C ASP A 97 -5.22 -7.57 -8.16
N ILE A 98 -6.19 -7.03 -8.91
CA ILE A 98 -6.28 -5.61 -9.27
C ILE A 98 -6.40 -4.73 -8.02
N LEU A 99 -7.23 -5.17 -7.06
CA LEU A 99 -7.37 -4.56 -5.75
C LEU A 99 -6.03 -4.47 -4.99
N SER A 100 -5.18 -5.49 -5.11
CA SER A 100 -3.88 -5.52 -4.43
C SER A 100 -2.90 -4.50 -5.00
N PHE A 101 -2.91 -4.26 -6.33
CA PHE A 101 -1.94 -3.37 -6.98
C PHE A 101 -2.25 -1.90 -6.77
N TRP A 102 -3.53 -1.52 -6.85
CA TRP A 102 -3.93 -0.15 -6.54
C TRP A 102 -3.54 0.20 -5.10
N TRP A 103 -3.81 -0.69 -4.14
CA TRP A 103 -3.41 -0.49 -2.74
C TRP A 103 -1.90 -0.44 -2.55
N GLY A 104 -1.15 -1.30 -3.22
CA GLY A 104 0.32 -1.24 -3.23
C GLY A 104 0.79 0.14 -3.67
N ASN A 105 0.23 0.67 -4.76
CA ASN A 105 0.58 1.99 -5.27
C ASN A 105 0.18 3.13 -4.33
N GLU A 106 -1.03 3.10 -3.77
CA GLU A 106 -1.50 4.14 -2.85
C GLU A 106 -0.71 4.15 -1.55
N ILE A 107 -0.37 2.99 -0.98
CA ILE A 107 0.51 2.92 0.19
C ILE A 107 1.89 3.50 -0.13
N ARG A 108 2.46 3.20 -1.32
CA ARG A 108 3.72 3.82 -1.76
C ARG A 108 3.60 5.34 -1.88
N ASN A 109 2.50 5.84 -2.42
CA ASN A 109 2.22 7.27 -2.53
C ASN A 109 2.11 7.93 -1.16
N LEU A 110 1.37 7.34 -0.22
CA LEU A 110 1.27 7.80 1.16
C LEU A 110 2.65 7.85 1.84
N LEU A 111 3.48 6.81 1.70
CA LEU A 111 4.84 6.79 2.24
C LEU A 111 5.72 7.90 1.66
N ARG A 112 5.61 8.17 0.35
CA ARG A 112 6.31 9.28 -0.31
C ARG A 112 5.84 10.63 0.21
N THR A 113 4.52 10.81 0.36
CA THR A 113 3.93 12.03 0.92
C THR A 113 4.41 12.26 2.35
N ILE A 114 4.40 11.25 3.22
CA ILE A 114 4.91 11.36 4.60
C ILE A 114 6.39 11.74 4.61
N LYS A 115 7.20 11.10 3.76
CA LYS A 115 8.63 11.47 3.60
C LYS A 115 8.78 12.94 3.23
N HIS A 116 7.92 13.44 2.35
CA HIS A 116 7.93 14.82 1.89
C HIS A 116 7.44 15.81 2.97
N ILE A 117 6.41 15.46 3.75
CA ILE A 117 6.00 16.21 4.96
C ILE A 117 7.21 16.36 5.90
N HIS A 118 7.90 15.27 6.19
CA HIS A 118 9.05 15.27 7.10
C HIS A 118 10.29 16.01 6.56
N SER A 119 10.47 16.10 5.23
CA SER A 119 11.55 16.90 4.63
C SER A 119 11.28 18.39 4.75
N HIS A 120 10.01 18.80 4.85
CA HIS A 120 9.58 20.17 5.09
C HIS A 120 9.50 20.53 6.57
N LYS A 121 10.08 19.69 7.44
CA LYS A 121 10.09 19.89 8.89
C LYS A 121 8.68 19.96 9.49
N LEU A 122 7.73 19.24 8.90
CA LEU A 122 6.37 19.09 9.39
C LEU A 122 6.18 17.68 9.97
N PHE A 123 5.19 17.52 10.83
CA PHE A 123 4.75 16.26 11.42
C PHE A 123 3.24 16.17 11.40
N HIS A 124 2.72 15.00 11.06
CA HIS A 124 1.28 14.84 10.98
C HIS A 124 0.66 14.56 12.35
N MET A 125 1.25 13.69 13.16
CA MET A 125 0.81 13.31 14.52
C MET A 125 -0.62 12.72 14.64
N GLY A 126 -1.22 12.32 13.50
CA GLY A 126 -2.61 11.91 13.43
C GLY A 126 -2.92 10.85 12.37
N LEU A 127 -1.91 10.26 11.74
CA LEU A 127 -2.08 9.33 10.61
C LEU A 127 -2.81 8.03 10.97
N ASN A 128 -3.03 7.75 12.26
CA ASN A 128 -3.87 6.64 12.70
C ASN A 128 -5.38 6.92 12.52
N LYS A 129 -5.79 8.18 12.31
CA LYS A 129 -7.19 8.59 12.19
C LYS A 129 -7.59 8.79 10.72
N MET A 130 -8.70 8.19 10.32
CA MET A 130 -9.21 8.23 8.94
C MET A 130 -9.68 9.62 8.49
N GLU A 131 -10.05 10.49 9.42
CA GLU A 131 -10.44 11.89 9.14
C GLU A 131 -9.31 12.74 8.54
N ASN A 132 -8.09 12.23 8.57
CA ASN A 132 -6.90 12.87 7.99
C ASN A 132 -6.59 12.37 6.58
N TYR A 133 -7.52 11.63 5.96
CA TYR A 133 -7.38 11.10 4.61
C TYR A 133 -8.61 11.44 3.76
N VAL A 134 -8.35 11.85 2.52
CA VAL A 134 -9.40 12.17 1.54
C VAL A 134 -9.08 11.50 0.21
N VAL A 135 -10.10 11.22 -0.59
CA VAL A 135 -9.91 10.81 -1.99
C VAL A 135 -10.18 12.00 -2.90
N VAL A 136 -9.18 12.37 -3.69
CA VAL A 136 -9.20 13.43 -4.71
C VAL A 136 -8.65 12.84 -5.99
N ASP A 137 -9.39 12.93 -7.10
CA ASP A 137 -8.96 12.42 -8.40
C ASP A 137 -8.47 10.95 -8.34
N ASP A 138 -9.23 10.11 -7.63
CA ASP A 138 -8.95 8.68 -7.40
C ASP A 138 -7.64 8.35 -6.67
N GLN A 139 -7.07 9.33 -5.96
CA GLN A 139 -5.88 9.17 -5.12
C GLN A 139 -6.15 9.51 -3.66
N ILE A 140 -5.54 8.77 -2.74
CA ILE A 140 -5.60 9.06 -1.32
C ILE A 140 -4.62 10.21 -1.01
N LYS A 141 -5.14 11.28 -0.43
CA LYS A 141 -4.38 12.44 0.03
C LYS A 141 -4.45 12.55 1.55
N ILE A 142 -3.36 13.04 2.14
CA ILE A 142 -3.22 13.32 3.57
C ILE A 142 -3.60 14.78 3.81
N ILE A 143 -4.40 15.03 4.85
CA ILE A 143 -4.86 16.36 5.26
C ILE A 143 -4.72 16.55 6.78
N ASN A 144 -4.85 17.79 7.27
CA ASN A 144 -4.77 18.15 8.70
C ASN A 144 -3.40 17.85 9.32
N ILE A 145 -2.33 18.43 8.76
CA ILE A 145 -0.98 18.35 9.35
C ILE A 145 -1.00 19.09 10.69
N GLN A 146 -0.67 18.41 11.79
CA GLN A 146 -0.94 18.94 13.13
C GLN A 146 0.23 19.69 13.77
N SER A 147 1.45 19.55 13.24
CA SER A 147 2.60 20.17 13.87
C SER A 147 3.74 20.47 12.89
N SER A 148 4.58 21.41 13.29
CA SER A 148 5.81 21.81 12.65
C SER A 148 6.99 21.71 13.60
N PHE A 149 8.20 21.75 13.05
CA PHE A 149 9.43 21.83 13.84
C PHE A 149 9.50 23.07 14.73
N ALA A 150 8.86 24.17 14.35
CA ALA A 150 8.84 25.41 15.14
C ALA A 150 8.05 25.25 16.45
N ASP A 151 7.17 24.26 16.54
CA ASP A 151 6.33 24.01 17.71
C ASP A 151 7.12 23.37 18.87
N PHE A 152 8.37 22.98 18.61
CA PHE A 152 9.22 22.33 19.58
C PHE A 152 10.42 23.20 19.91
N GLU A 153 10.37 23.85 21.08
CA GLU A 153 11.34 24.85 21.56
C GLU A 153 12.79 24.34 21.69
N ASP A 154 13.05 23.04 21.50
CA ASP A 154 14.34 22.43 21.83
C ASP A 154 14.71 21.21 20.96
N ILE A 155 14.38 21.27 19.67
CA ILE A 155 14.75 20.23 18.70
C ILE A 155 16.08 20.59 18.01
N GLU A 156 17.18 20.55 18.74
CA GLU A 156 18.49 20.23 18.15
C GLU A 156 18.79 18.72 18.21
N ASN A 157 17.97 17.96 18.96
CA ASN A 157 18.18 16.54 19.14
C ASN A 157 17.63 15.73 17.95
N THR A 158 18.53 15.37 17.03
CA THR A 158 18.29 14.47 15.89
C THR A 158 17.57 13.16 16.26
N ARG A 159 17.74 12.68 17.50
CA ARG A 159 17.04 11.49 18.01
C ARG A 159 15.54 11.74 18.23
N LYS A 160 15.15 12.88 18.80
CA LYS A 160 13.73 13.25 18.99
C LYS A 160 13.03 13.38 17.65
N LEU A 161 13.68 14.00 16.66
CA LEU A 161 13.18 14.09 15.28
C LEU A 161 12.94 12.73 14.65
N ARG A 162 13.91 11.83 14.79
CA ARG A 162 13.78 10.48 14.25
C ARG A 162 12.59 9.77 14.88
N THR A 163 12.40 9.89 16.19
CA THR A 163 11.24 9.30 16.90
C THR A 163 9.92 9.80 16.33
N LEU A 164 9.72 11.13 16.23
CA LEU A 164 8.48 11.71 15.69
C LEU A 164 8.18 11.21 14.26
N ARG A 165 9.19 11.16 13.39
CA ARG A 165 9.04 10.64 12.03
C ARG A 165 8.65 9.16 11.99
N ILE A 166 9.22 8.35 12.89
CA ILE A 166 8.89 6.93 13.00
C ILE A 166 7.49 6.75 13.58
N ASP A 167 7.07 7.60 14.52
CA ASP A 167 5.73 7.54 15.11
C ASP A 167 4.65 7.82 14.07
N ASP A 168 4.87 8.79 13.17
CA ASP A 168 3.97 9.03 12.02
C ASP A 168 3.85 7.79 11.11
N LEU A 169 4.97 7.12 10.81
CA LEU A 169 4.95 5.89 10.01
C LEU A 169 4.24 4.74 10.74
N LYS A 170 4.42 4.61 12.06
CA LYS A 170 3.70 3.62 12.88
C LYS A 170 2.21 3.95 12.97
N ALA A 171 1.84 5.22 13.00
CA ALA A 171 0.45 5.65 12.95
C ALA A 171 -0.20 5.29 11.61
N LEU A 172 0.49 5.50 10.48
CA LEU A 172 0.06 4.99 9.17
C LEU A 172 -0.10 3.47 9.19
N ARG A 173 0.90 2.73 9.70
CA ARG A 173 0.85 1.26 9.82
C ARG A 173 -0.39 0.81 10.58
N ASN A 174 -0.68 1.43 11.72
CA ASN A 174 -1.83 1.08 12.55
C ASN A 174 -3.14 1.35 11.79
N MET A 175 -3.25 2.48 11.08
CA MET A 175 -4.39 2.77 10.21
C MET A 175 -4.56 1.66 9.16
N LEU A 176 -3.50 1.33 8.42
CA LEU A 176 -3.54 0.29 7.40
C LEU A 176 -3.94 -1.07 7.99
N LYS A 177 -3.34 -1.48 9.11
CA LYS A 177 -3.60 -2.76 9.76
C LYS A 177 -5.02 -2.88 10.33
N GLU A 178 -5.52 -1.82 10.96
CA GLU A 178 -6.81 -1.84 11.66
C GLU A 178 -8.00 -1.47 10.79
N LYS A 179 -7.79 -0.75 9.68
CA LYS A 179 -8.89 -0.17 8.91
C LYS A 179 -8.94 -0.65 7.46
N ILE A 180 -7.81 -1.04 6.88
CA ILE A 180 -7.71 -1.37 5.44
C ILE A 180 -7.40 -2.85 5.22
N LEU A 181 -6.30 -3.35 5.81
CA LEU A 181 -5.75 -4.68 5.61
C LEU A 181 -6.04 -5.60 6.82
N LEU A 182 -7.32 -5.64 7.20
CA LEU A 182 -7.84 -6.29 8.41
C LEU A 182 -7.39 -7.76 8.56
N PRO A 183 -7.15 -8.22 9.81
CA PRO A 183 -6.69 -9.58 10.10
C PRO A 183 -7.86 -10.57 10.06
N GLY A 184 -8.31 -10.94 8.85
CA GLY A 184 -9.30 -12.00 8.65
C GLY A 184 -8.69 -13.33 8.22
N VAL A 185 -7.60 -13.26 7.46
CA VAL A 185 -6.83 -14.42 6.97
C VAL A 185 -5.34 -14.09 7.16
N PRO A 186 -4.52 -15.03 7.70
CA PRO A 186 -3.07 -14.89 7.72
C PRO A 186 -2.56 -14.62 6.31
N TRP A 187 -1.84 -13.53 6.13
CA TRP A 187 -1.25 -13.19 4.84
C TRP A 187 0.21 -12.84 5.09
N ILE A 188 1.07 -13.83 4.85
CA ILE A 188 2.45 -13.79 5.27
C ILE A 188 3.20 -12.55 4.75
N ASP A 189 3.01 -12.16 3.48
CA ASP A 189 3.64 -10.97 2.89
C ASP A 189 3.18 -9.67 3.56
N ARG A 190 1.86 -9.54 3.81
CA ARG A 190 1.27 -8.40 4.53
C ARG A 190 1.81 -8.32 5.96
N ASP A 191 1.86 -9.46 6.63
CA ASP A 191 2.24 -9.54 8.04
C ASP A 191 3.74 -9.20 8.18
N TYR A 192 4.60 -9.68 7.28
CA TYR A 192 6.00 -9.26 7.19
C TYR A 192 6.15 -7.77 6.88
N PHE A 193 5.34 -7.21 5.98
CA PHE A 193 5.33 -5.78 5.70
C PHE A 193 5.04 -4.96 6.97
N PHE A 194 4.05 -5.36 7.76
CA PHE A 194 3.73 -4.66 9.01
C PHE A 194 4.81 -4.78 10.08
N VAL A 195 5.46 -5.94 10.19
CA VAL A 195 6.61 -6.12 11.09
C VAL A 195 7.78 -5.23 10.67
N PHE A 196 7.96 -4.97 9.37
CA PHE A 196 9.06 -4.14 8.88
C PHE A 196 9.04 -2.70 9.41
N PHE A 197 7.87 -2.14 9.74
CA PHE A 197 7.75 -0.80 10.34
C PHE A 197 8.45 -0.69 11.70
N ASP A 198 8.64 -1.80 12.41
CA ASP A 198 9.36 -1.82 13.70
C ASP A 198 10.88 -2.03 13.51
N ASN A 199 11.34 -2.29 12.29
CA ASN A 199 12.75 -2.52 11.95
C ASN A 199 13.52 -1.19 11.74
N VAL A 200 13.70 -0.43 12.82
CA VAL A 200 14.33 0.90 12.82
C VAL A 200 15.86 0.88 12.70
N LYS A 201 16.46 -0.23 12.23
CA LYS A 201 17.92 -0.37 12.05
C LYS A 201 18.50 0.56 10.98
N TYR A 202 17.69 0.97 10.02
CA TYR A 202 18.11 1.81 8.90
C TYR A 202 17.99 3.30 9.23
N GLU A 203 18.88 4.10 8.62
CA GLU A 203 18.72 5.56 8.59
C GLU A 203 17.39 5.97 7.95
N TYR A 204 16.79 7.05 8.45
CA TYR A 204 15.40 7.39 8.15
C TYR A 204 15.06 7.46 6.63
N PRO A 205 15.84 8.15 5.78
CA PRO A 205 15.52 8.19 4.34
C PRO A 205 15.60 6.81 3.68
N THR A 206 16.57 5.99 4.09
CA THR A 206 16.76 4.61 3.61
C THR A 206 15.64 3.70 4.09
N PHE A 207 15.21 3.87 5.35
CA PHE A 207 14.11 3.13 5.94
C PHE A 207 12.81 3.33 5.16
N VAL A 208 12.45 4.58 4.86
CA VAL A 208 11.21 4.87 4.10
C VAL A 208 11.29 4.35 2.67
N ASN A 209 12.46 4.48 2.02
CA ASN A 209 12.65 3.91 0.69
C ASN A 209 12.47 2.39 0.70
N LYS A 210 13.02 1.69 1.69
CA LYS A 210 12.87 0.23 1.86
C LYS A 210 11.42 -0.17 2.17
N LEU A 211 10.69 0.62 2.97
CA LEU A 211 9.25 0.43 3.19
C LEU A 211 8.47 0.54 1.88
N ALA A 212 8.73 1.59 1.09
CA ALA A 212 8.04 1.83 -0.19
C ALA A 212 8.41 0.80 -1.27
N SER A 213 9.57 0.15 -1.17
CA SER A 213 10.00 -0.93 -2.06
C SER A 213 9.78 -2.32 -1.47
N HIS A 214 8.99 -2.45 -0.40
CA HIS A 214 8.77 -3.74 0.24
C HIS A 214 8.01 -4.68 -0.73
N PRO A 215 8.38 -5.97 -0.85
CA PRO A 215 7.79 -6.90 -1.83
C PRO A 215 6.25 -6.95 -1.81
N PHE A 216 5.65 -6.84 -0.62
CA PHE A 216 4.20 -6.75 -0.45
C PHE A 216 3.54 -5.65 -1.31
N LEU A 217 4.22 -4.52 -1.50
CA LEU A 217 3.71 -3.37 -2.27
C LEU A 217 4.05 -3.43 -3.76
N LEU A 218 4.78 -4.45 -4.22
CA LEU A 218 5.25 -4.56 -5.61
C LEU A 218 4.27 -5.39 -6.47
N THR A 219 4.18 -5.04 -7.75
CA THR A 219 3.47 -5.87 -8.76
C THR A 219 4.21 -7.19 -8.98
N PRO A 220 3.59 -8.22 -9.61
CA PRO A 220 4.25 -9.48 -9.87
C PRO A 220 5.48 -9.30 -10.75
N GLU A 221 5.43 -8.41 -11.73
CA GLU A 221 6.55 -8.08 -12.63
C GLU A 221 7.70 -7.42 -11.86
N GLU A 222 7.38 -6.48 -10.96
CA GLU A 222 8.35 -5.84 -10.08
C GLU A 222 9.01 -6.86 -9.13
N ARG A 223 8.23 -7.79 -8.56
CA ARG A 223 8.75 -8.88 -7.71
C ARG A 223 9.66 -9.82 -8.51
N MET A 224 9.28 -10.19 -9.72
CA MET A 224 10.13 -11.00 -10.61
C MET A 224 11.41 -10.26 -11.01
N ALA A 225 11.33 -8.94 -11.20
CA ALA A 225 12.51 -8.11 -11.40
C ALA A 225 13.44 -8.12 -10.16
N CYS A 226 12.92 -8.23 -8.94
CA CYS A 226 13.76 -8.40 -7.75
C CYS A 226 14.61 -9.67 -7.83
N PHE A 227 14.04 -10.82 -8.21
CA PHE A 227 14.79 -12.06 -8.36
C PHE A 227 15.89 -11.98 -9.42
N ARG A 228 15.57 -11.39 -10.57
CA ARG A 228 16.58 -11.12 -11.62
C ARG A 228 17.71 -10.23 -11.08
N ASN A 229 17.37 -9.18 -10.34
CA ASN A 229 18.35 -8.22 -9.81
C ASN A 229 19.21 -8.78 -8.67
N ILE A 230 18.69 -9.67 -7.81
CA ILE A 230 19.44 -10.27 -6.70
C ILE A 230 20.69 -10.98 -7.23
N LEU A 231 20.53 -11.76 -8.31
CA LEU A 231 21.63 -12.50 -8.94
C LEU A 231 22.61 -11.61 -9.70
N HIS A 232 22.18 -10.44 -10.18
CA HIS A 232 23.03 -9.49 -10.88
C HIS A 232 23.79 -8.53 -9.94
N ARG A 233 23.24 -8.25 -8.75
CA ARG A 233 23.79 -7.25 -7.81
C ARG A 233 24.55 -7.86 -6.64
N SER A 234 24.46 -9.16 -6.42
CA SER A 234 25.25 -9.85 -5.42
C SER A 234 26.72 -9.84 -5.88
N THR A 235 27.50 -8.94 -5.28
CA THR A 235 28.97 -8.92 -5.44
C THR A 235 29.66 -10.04 -4.67
N ASP A 236 28.93 -10.68 -3.74
CA ASP A 236 29.38 -11.82 -2.95
C ASP A 236 28.32 -12.95 -3.00
N GLU A 237 28.50 -13.85 -3.98
CA GLU A 237 27.68 -15.04 -4.16
C GLU A 237 27.73 -15.96 -2.93
N SER A 238 28.85 -15.98 -2.19
CA SER A 238 29.02 -16.83 -1.02
C SER A 238 28.18 -16.35 0.16
N GLU A 239 28.14 -15.03 0.40
CA GLU A 239 27.29 -14.44 1.43
C GLU A 239 25.81 -14.72 1.14
N LEU A 240 25.40 -14.53 -0.12
CA LEU A 240 24.01 -14.77 -0.52
C LEU A 240 23.64 -16.26 -0.39
N LYS A 241 24.51 -17.19 -0.79
CA LYS A 241 24.29 -18.63 -0.54
C LYS A 241 24.14 -18.93 0.95
N GLY A 242 24.99 -18.35 1.79
CA GLY A 242 24.89 -18.51 3.25
C GLY A 242 23.54 -18.04 3.81
N ILE A 243 23.00 -16.93 3.30
CA ILE A 243 21.65 -16.46 3.66
C ILE A 243 20.58 -17.46 3.21
N LEU A 244 20.71 -17.99 1.99
CA LEU A 244 19.73 -18.90 1.38
C LEU A 244 19.71 -20.29 2.00
N ASP A 245 20.83 -20.72 2.56
CA ASP A 245 20.93 -21.96 3.35
C ASP A 245 20.36 -21.80 4.78
N GLY A 246 19.96 -20.59 5.17
CA GLY A 246 19.35 -20.33 6.48
C GLY A 246 18.05 -21.09 6.73
N GLU A 247 17.77 -21.40 8.00
CA GLU A 247 16.63 -22.21 8.45
C GLU A 247 15.27 -21.72 7.90
N ALA A 248 15.07 -20.39 7.84
CA ALA A 248 13.83 -19.79 7.37
C ALA A 248 13.48 -20.14 5.90
N LEU A 249 14.48 -20.52 5.10
CA LEU A 249 14.33 -20.81 3.67
C LEU A 249 14.38 -22.30 3.35
N GLN A 250 14.66 -23.15 4.34
CA GLN A 250 14.69 -24.61 4.21
C GLN A 250 13.36 -25.19 3.69
N ARG A 251 12.24 -24.52 3.99
CA ARG A 251 10.90 -24.89 3.50
C ARG A 251 10.74 -24.85 1.97
N TYR A 252 11.66 -24.19 1.27
CA TYR A 252 11.66 -24.10 -0.19
C TYR A 252 12.62 -25.09 -0.85
N ARG A 253 13.24 -26.01 -0.08
CA ARG A 253 13.89 -27.19 -0.65
C ARG A 253 12.83 -28.12 -1.23
N ASN A 254 13.23 -29.01 -2.12
CA ASN A 254 12.36 -29.90 -2.88
C ASN A 254 11.38 -29.18 -3.82
N TRP A 255 11.62 -27.91 -4.16
CA TRP A 255 10.72 -27.07 -4.97
C TRP A 255 10.43 -27.61 -6.38
N ASN A 256 11.28 -28.49 -6.89
CA ASN A 256 11.12 -29.11 -8.21
C ASN A 256 10.44 -30.50 -8.17
N ARG A 257 9.90 -30.92 -7.01
CA ARG A 257 9.13 -32.16 -6.91
C ARG A 257 7.92 -32.12 -7.84
N PHE A 258 7.64 -33.26 -8.46
CA PHE A 258 6.67 -33.44 -9.55
C PHE A 258 5.24 -32.98 -9.24
N GLU A 259 4.86 -32.94 -7.96
CA GLU A 259 3.53 -32.54 -7.49
C GLU A 259 3.41 -31.04 -7.21
N GLU A 260 4.51 -30.36 -6.86
CA GLU A 260 4.52 -28.93 -6.54
C GLU A 260 4.70 -28.05 -7.78
N MET A 261 5.32 -28.58 -8.83
CA MET A 261 5.55 -27.85 -10.07
C MET A 261 4.48 -28.11 -11.13
N SER A 262 3.94 -27.04 -11.70
CA SER A 262 2.93 -27.12 -12.77
C SER A 262 3.46 -27.93 -13.97
N ARG A 263 2.56 -28.70 -14.60
CA ARG A 263 2.89 -29.51 -15.78
C ARG A 263 3.45 -28.65 -16.93
N ARG A 264 3.02 -27.38 -17.03
CA ARG A 264 3.50 -26.42 -18.02
C ARG A 264 4.95 -26.04 -17.79
N PHE A 265 5.32 -25.70 -16.54
CA PHE A 265 6.73 -25.39 -16.21
C PHE A 265 7.64 -26.58 -16.48
N ARG A 266 7.20 -27.82 -16.18
CA ARG A 266 7.97 -29.03 -16.49
C ARG A 266 8.22 -29.25 -17.97
N LYS A 267 7.25 -28.92 -18.83
CA LYS A 267 7.36 -29.10 -20.28
C LYS A 267 8.29 -28.05 -20.91
N VAL A 268 8.18 -26.81 -20.47
CA VAL A 268 8.94 -25.68 -21.02
C VAL A 268 10.36 -25.64 -20.48
N TYR A 269 10.54 -25.89 -19.18
CA TYR A 269 11.83 -25.77 -18.51
C TYR A 269 12.35 -27.16 -18.11
N LYS A 270 13.53 -27.52 -18.63
CA LYS A 270 14.22 -28.77 -18.25
C LYS A 270 14.70 -28.68 -16.79
N CYS A 271 13.84 -29.09 -15.87
CA CYS A 271 14.06 -28.98 -14.42
C CYS A 271 15.25 -29.82 -13.93
N SER A 272 15.66 -30.82 -14.70
CA SER A 272 16.88 -31.62 -14.43
C SER A 272 18.18 -30.81 -14.47
N LYS A 273 18.13 -29.55 -14.94
CA LYS A 273 19.28 -28.62 -14.91
C LYS A 273 19.50 -27.98 -13.52
N TYR A 274 18.54 -28.11 -12.61
CA TYR A 274 18.55 -27.45 -11.31
C TYR A 274 18.49 -28.49 -10.19
N ASP A 275 19.22 -28.24 -9.11
CA ASP A 275 19.08 -29.00 -7.87
C ASP A 275 17.83 -28.55 -7.09
N GLY A 276 16.89 -29.49 -6.93
CA GLY A 276 15.65 -29.28 -6.20
C GLY A 276 15.86 -29.04 -4.70
N GLU A 277 16.95 -29.55 -4.14
CA GLU A 277 17.28 -29.35 -2.72
C GLU A 277 17.96 -28.01 -2.47
N CYS A 278 18.27 -27.25 -3.52
CA CYS A 278 19.04 -26.03 -3.43
C CYS A 278 18.16 -24.80 -3.70
N VAL A 279 17.99 -23.96 -2.68
CA VAL A 279 17.23 -22.70 -2.79
C VAL A 279 17.93 -21.70 -3.72
N TRP A 280 19.26 -21.77 -3.84
CA TRP A 280 20.01 -20.99 -4.83
C TRP A 280 19.59 -21.34 -6.26
N ASP A 281 19.39 -22.63 -6.54
CA ASP A 281 18.95 -23.09 -7.85
C ASP A 281 17.47 -22.76 -8.11
N LEU A 282 16.62 -22.69 -7.07
CA LEU A 282 15.29 -22.09 -7.19
C LEU A 282 15.37 -20.63 -7.66
N LEU A 283 16.28 -19.82 -7.12
CA LEU A 283 16.44 -18.43 -7.56
C LEU A 283 16.92 -18.34 -9.01
N LYS A 284 17.86 -19.20 -9.42
CA LYS A 284 18.29 -19.27 -10.83
C LYS A 284 17.13 -19.65 -11.74
N PHE A 285 16.35 -20.65 -11.35
CA PHE A 285 15.16 -21.03 -12.07
C PHE A 285 14.18 -19.87 -12.22
N LEU A 286 13.86 -19.15 -11.13
CA LEU A 286 12.97 -17.98 -11.18
C LEU A 286 13.49 -16.83 -12.05
N LYS A 287 14.81 -16.69 -12.18
CA LYS A 287 15.42 -15.73 -13.12
C LYS A 287 15.21 -16.16 -14.58
N ASP A 288 15.29 -17.46 -14.84
CA ASP A 288 15.21 -18.03 -16.18
C ASP A 288 13.75 -18.22 -16.64
N VAL A 289 12.77 -18.10 -15.74
CA VAL A 289 11.34 -18.10 -16.06
C VAL A 289 10.98 -16.83 -16.83
N ASP A 290 10.62 -17.03 -18.09
CA ASP A 290 9.91 -16.08 -18.93
C ASP A 290 8.39 -16.27 -18.78
N LEU A 291 7.70 -15.20 -18.35
CA LEU A 291 6.26 -15.17 -18.14
C LEU A 291 5.48 -14.81 -19.42
N ASP A 292 6.17 -14.29 -20.45
CA ASP A 292 5.57 -13.86 -21.71
C ASP A 292 5.51 -15.00 -22.75
N LEU A 293 5.87 -16.22 -22.35
CA LEU A 293 5.77 -17.39 -23.23
C LEU A 293 4.30 -17.65 -23.60
N PRO A 294 3.94 -17.60 -24.90
CA PRO A 294 2.57 -17.86 -25.32
C PRO A 294 2.14 -19.29 -24.90
N PRO A 295 0.85 -19.50 -24.58
CA PRO A 295 0.32 -20.82 -24.20
C PRO A 295 0.67 -21.93 -25.21
N GLU A 296 0.81 -21.53 -26.47
CA GLU A 296 0.98 -22.39 -27.64
C GLU A 296 2.39 -22.99 -27.78
N ALA A 297 3.40 -22.43 -27.10
CA ALA A 297 4.76 -23.01 -27.10
C ALA A 297 4.82 -24.36 -26.36
N ALA A 298 3.74 -24.74 -25.66
CA ALA A 298 3.63 -26.01 -24.97
C ALA A 298 3.04 -27.14 -25.83
N ASP A 299 2.56 -26.93 -27.07
CA ASP A 299 1.87 -28.02 -27.82
C ASP A 299 2.55 -28.49 -29.11
N THR A 300 3.67 -27.90 -29.52
CA THR A 300 4.38 -28.29 -30.75
C THR A 300 5.32 -29.50 -30.65
N GLU A 301 5.23 -30.32 -29.59
CA GLU A 301 6.06 -31.53 -29.46
C GLU A 301 5.22 -32.81 -29.24
N ILE A 302 4.05 -32.87 -29.87
CA ILE A 302 3.35 -34.13 -30.17
C ILE A 302 2.98 -34.05 -31.65
N MET A 303 3.96 -34.24 -32.54
CA MET A 303 3.84 -34.69 -33.94
C MET A 303 5.25 -34.66 -34.56
N ALA A 304 6.09 -35.61 -34.14
CA ALA A 304 7.26 -36.07 -34.88
C ALA A 304 7.53 -37.53 -34.52
#